data_AF-A0A067F9H2-F1
#
_entry.id   AF-A0A067F9H2-F1
#
_cell.length_a   1.000
_cell.length_b   1.000
_cell.length_c   1.000
_cell.angle_alpha   90.00
_cell.angle_beta   90.00
_cell.angle_gamma   90.00
#
_symmetry.space_group_name_H-M   'P 1'
#
loop_
_entity.id
_entity.type
_entity.pdbx_description
1 polymer ?
#
loop_
_entity_poly.entity_id
_entity_poly.type
_entity_poly.pdbx_seq_one_letter_code
_entity_poly.pdbx_strand_id
1 'polypeptide(L)'
;MKVAVEILTGTLFYIQVENDATVADLKREIGAQQKLPCDRLILLLSSDHSCPMTQDHDEVPLADCGVKDGSHIYLFFKPLDDGSTQHSVFTIPEWLNPNTLL
;
A
#
# COMPACT_ATOMS: atom_id res chain seq x y z
N MET A 1 9.43 13.41 -1.08
CA MET A 1 9.95 12.28 -1.89
C MET A 1 8.98 11.90 -3.00
N LYS A 2 9.49 11.34 -4.10
CA LYS A 2 8.71 10.80 -5.23
C LYS A 2 8.69 9.28 -5.18
N VAL A 3 7.51 8.69 -5.12
CA VAL A 3 7.33 7.22 -5.07
C VAL A 3 6.62 6.73 -6.31
N ALA A 4 6.97 5.52 -6.77
CA ALA A 4 6.26 4.82 -7.82
C ALA A 4 5.18 3.95 -7.19
N VAL A 5 3.94 4.09 -7.67
CA VAL A 5 2.79 3.29 -7.23
C VAL A 5 2.30 2.47 -8.42
N GLU A 6 2.28 1.15 -8.26
CA GLU A 6 1.78 0.21 -9.27
C GLU A 6 0.47 -0.43 -8.78
N ILE A 7 -0.56 -0.37 -9.61
CA ILE A 7 -1.82 -1.11 -9.39
C ILE A 7 -1.77 -2.46 -10.09
N LEU A 8 -2.57 -3.42 -9.59
CA LEU A 8 -2.62 -4.80 -10.09
C LEU A 8 -2.89 -4.96 -11.60
N THR A 9 -3.45 -3.95 -12.25
CA THR A 9 -3.63 -3.94 -13.72
C THR A 9 -2.33 -3.62 -14.48
N GLY A 10 -1.20 -3.47 -13.79
CA GLY A 10 0.10 -3.11 -14.36
C GLY A 10 0.28 -1.63 -14.64
N THR A 11 -0.65 -0.77 -14.20
CA THR A 11 -0.51 0.68 -14.37
C THR A 11 0.42 1.21 -13.27
N LEU A 12 1.51 1.84 -13.69
CA LEU A 12 2.45 2.52 -12.81
C LEU A 12 2.32 4.03 -12.95
N PHE A 13 2.24 4.73 -11.82
CA PHE A 13 2.22 6.19 -11.76
C PHE A 13 3.10 6.69 -10.61
N TYR A 14 3.42 7.98 -10.63
CA TYR A 14 4.25 8.59 -9.61
C TYR A 14 3.42 9.52 -8.74
N ILE A 15 3.71 9.46 -7.44
CA ILE A 15 3.14 10.34 -6.43
C ILE A 15 4.26 11.13 -5.77
N GLN A 16 4.07 12.43 -5.66
CA GLN A 16 4.98 13.32 -4.96
C GLN A 16 4.37 13.65 -3.60
N VAL A 17 5.12 13.36 -2.54
CA VAL A 17 4.77 13.72 -1.15
C VAL A 17 5.93 14.48 -0.50
N GLU A 18 5.68 15.06 0.66
CA GLU A 18 6.73 15.65 1.49
C GLU A 18 7.68 14.57 2.04
N ASN A 19 8.81 14.96 2.63
CA ASN A 19 9.81 14.00 3.11
C ASN A 19 9.44 13.39 4.48
N ASP A 20 8.65 14.12 5.24
CA ASP A 20 8.08 13.76 6.55
C ASP A 20 6.61 13.32 6.43
N ALA A 21 6.12 13.10 5.21
CA ALA A 21 4.77 12.67 4.94
C ALA A 21 4.44 11.31 5.60
N THR A 22 3.17 11.17 5.98
CA THR A 22 2.62 9.96 6.58
C THR A 22 2.01 9.02 5.53
N VAL A 23 1.69 7.79 5.95
CA VAL A 23 0.91 6.85 5.13
C VAL A 23 -0.44 7.45 4.72
N ALA A 24 -1.11 8.18 5.62
CA ALA A 24 -2.37 8.86 5.30
C ALA A 24 -2.21 9.89 4.18
N ASP A 25 -1.13 10.66 4.20
CA ASP A 25 -0.84 11.66 3.16
C ASP A 25 -0.63 11.00 1.80
N LEU A 26 0.12 9.90 1.76
CA LEU A 26 0.31 9.14 0.53
C LEU A 26 -1.00 8.57 -0.01
N LYS A 27 -1.83 7.96 0.85
CA LYS A 27 -3.16 7.45 0.46
C LYS A 27 -4.06 8.55 -0.05
N ARG A 28 -4.04 9.73 0.59
CA ARG A 28 -4.82 10.90 0.16
C ARG A 28 -4.41 11.39 -1.21
N GLU A 29 -3.10 11.46 -1.48
CA GLU A 29 -2.58 11.90 -2.78
C GLU A 29 -2.92 10.89 -3.90
N ILE A 30 -2.78 9.58 -3.61
CA ILE A 30 -3.24 8.51 -4.51
C ILE A 30 -4.74 8.64 -4.79
N GLY A 31 -5.54 8.82 -3.74
CA GLY A 31 -6.98 8.96 -3.83
C GLY A 31 -7.41 10.18 -4.65
N ALA A 32 -6.73 11.31 -4.47
CA ALA A 32 -6.97 12.54 -5.24
C ALA A 32 -6.61 12.36 -6.72
N GLN A 33 -5.42 11.80 -7.01
CA GLN A 33 -4.93 11.64 -8.37
C GLN A 33 -5.71 10.59 -9.16
N GLN A 34 -6.02 9.45 -8.55
CA GLN A 34 -6.68 8.32 -9.22
C GLN A 34 -8.19 8.26 -9.00
N LYS A 35 -8.75 9.19 -8.21
CA LYS A 35 -10.17 9.22 -7.80
C LYS A 35 -10.59 7.91 -7.11
N LEU A 36 -9.75 7.46 -6.18
CA LEU A 36 -9.94 6.21 -5.44
C LEU A 36 -10.36 6.48 -3.99
N PRO A 37 -11.17 5.59 -3.37
CA PRO A 37 -11.54 5.70 -1.97
C PRO A 37 -10.34 5.36 -1.07
N CYS A 38 -9.83 6.35 -0.32
CA CYS A 38 -8.65 6.22 0.54
C CYS A 38 -8.77 5.11 1.59
N ASP A 39 -9.95 4.94 2.18
CA ASP A 39 -10.22 3.98 3.26
C ASP A 39 -10.06 2.51 2.83
N ARG A 40 -10.03 2.27 1.51
CA ARG A 40 -9.87 0.95 0.93
C ARG A 40 -8.46 0.68 0.42
N LEU A 41 -7.55 1.65 0.47
CA LEU A 41 -6.20 1.48 -0.06
C LEU A 41 -5.33 0.69 0.92
N ILE A 42 -4.69 -0.36 0.41
CA ILE A 42 -3.67 -1.13 1.10
C ILE A 42 -2.39 -0.99 0.30
N LEU A 43 -1.34 -0.47 0.92
CA LEU A 43 -0.06 -0.21 0.26
C LEU A 43 0.97 -1.24 0.73
N LEU A 44 1.74 -1.81 -0.20
CA LEU A 44 2.79 -2.77 0.11
C LEU A 44 4.10 -2.30 -0.51
N LEU A 45 5.13 -2.14 0.30
CA LEU A 45 6.44 -1.74 -0.19
C LEU A 45 7.09 -2.90 -0.96
N SER A 46 7.66 -2.63 -2.13
CA SER A 46 8.29 -3.67 -2.96
C SER A 46 9.59 -4.20 -2.38
N SER A 47 10.31 -3.41 -1.57
CA SER A 47 11.57 -3.83 -0.94
C SER A 47 11.38 -4.53 0.40
N ASP A 48 10.21 -4.38 1.02
CA ASP A 48 9.86 -5.02 2.28
C ASP A 48 8.37 -5.37 2.29
N HIS A 49 8.09 -6.66 2.09
CA HIS A 49 6.74 -7.19 2.01
C HIS A 49 6.17 -7.60 3.38
N SER A 50 6.93 -7.43 4.46
CA SER A 50 6.57 -7.97 5.78
C SER A 50 5.44 -7.19 6.46
N CYS A 51 5.30 -5.89 6.16
CA CYS A 51 4.31 -5.01 6.80
C CYS A 51 3.51 -4.20 5.76
N PRO A 52 2.27 -4.59 5.45
CA PRO A 52 1.40 -3.78 4.60
C PRO A 52 0.96 -2.51 5.35
N MET A 53 1.06 -1.36 4.69
CA MET A 53 0.57 -0.08 5.19
C MET A 53 -0.96 0.00 5.01
N THR A 54 -1.69 -0.51 6.00
CA THR A 54 -3.16 -0.45 6.14
C THR A 54 -3.59 0.82 6.88
N GLN A 55 -4.88 0.96 7.19
CA GLN A 55 -5.43 2.10 7.95
C GLN A 55 -4.79 2.24 9.34
N ASP A 56 -4.39 1.14 9.98
CA ASP A 56 -3.72 1.15 11.29
C ASP A 56 -2.35 1.87 11.26
N HIS A 57 -1.80 2.07 10.06
CA HIS A 57 -0.52 2.74 9.84
C HIS A 57 -0.67 4.19 9.37
N ASP A 58 -1.88 4.74 9.32
CA ASP A 58 -2.13 6.06 8.72
C ASP A 58 -1.30 7.19 9.34
N GLU A 59 -1.04 7.13 10.65
CA GLU A 59 -0.24 8.11 11.39
C GLU A 59 1.28 7.83 11.33
N VAL A 60 1.69 6.70 10.73
CA VAL A 60 3.10 6.31 10.66
C VAL A 60 3.80 7.11 9.54
N PRO A 61 4.97 7.71 9.81
CA PRO A 61 5.78 8.32 8.77
C PRO A 61 6.20 7.31 7.70
N LEU A 62 6.18 7.72 6.43
CA LEU A 62 6.59 6.86 5.32
C LEU A 62 8.03 6.33 5.50
N ALA A 63 8.91 7.16 6.05
CA ALA A 63 10.29 6.79 6.34
C ALA A 63 10.40 5.63 7.35
N ASP A 64 9.51 5.58 8.35
CA ASP A 64 9.48 4.52 9.36
C ASP A 64 8.92 3.21 8.78
N CYS A 65 8.10 3.31 7.74
CA CYS A 65 7.69 2.17 6.91
C CYS A 65 8.77 1.75 5.89
N GLY A 66 9.96 2.35 5.92
CA GLY A 66 11.06 2.05 5.00
C GLY A 66 10.92 2.65 3.61
N VAL A 67 9.91 3.50 3.38
CA VAL A 67 9.70 4.19 2.10
C VAL A 67 10.74 5.29 1.94
N LYS A 68 11.36 5.35 0.76
CA LYS A 68 12.39 6.32 0.39
C LYS A 68 12.02 6.94 -0.96
N ASP A 69 12.75 7.98 -1.32
CA ASP A 69 12.67 8.53 -2.69
C ASP A 69 13.00 7.45 -3.72
N GLY A 70 12.14 7.31 -4.73
CA GLY A 70 12.21 6.26 -5.75
C GLY A 70 11.69 4.89 -5.31
N SER A 71 11.16 4.73 -4.08
CA SER A 71 10.56 3.47 -3.65
C SER A 71 9.37 3.07 -4.53
N HIS A 72 9.24 1.77 -4.74
CA HIS A 72 8.15 1.16 -5.48
C HIS A 72 7.14 0.54 -4.52
N ILE A 73 5.86 0.88 -4.69
CA ILE A 73 4.77 0.50 -3.80
C ILE A 73 3.66 -0.14 -4.64
N TYR A 74 3.22 -1.32 -4.23
CA TYR A 74 2.06 -1.98 -4.79
C TYR A 74 0.78 -1.50 -4.10
N LEU A 75 -0.23 -1.15 -4.90
CA LEU A 75 -1.53 -0.73 -4.42
C LEU A 75 -2.58 -1.84 -4.57
N PHE A 76 -3.16 -2.23 -3.45
CA PHE A 76 -4.26 -3.18 -3.31
C PHE A 76 -5.52 -2.49 -2.76
N PHE A 77 -6.67 -3.14 -2.93
CA PHE A 77 -7.94 -2.65 -2.39
C PHE A 77 -8.51 -3.62 -1.37
N LYS A 78 -8.88 -3.10 -0.20
CA LYS A 78 -9.73 -3.82 0.74
C LYS A 78 -11.06 -4.16 0.04
N PRO A 79 -11.52 -5.42 0.13
CA PRO A 79 -12.86 -5.79 -0.29
C PRO A 79 -13.89 -4.88 0.36
N LEU A 80 -15.02 -4.65 -0.34
CA LEU A 80 -16.15 -4.02 0.32
C LEU A 80 -16.64 -4.97 1.41
N ASP A 81 -16.80 -4.45 2.62
CA ASP A 81 -17.47 -5.18 3.69
C ASP A 81 -18.95 -5.29 3.28
N ASP A 82 -19.34 -6.46 2.76
CA ASP A 82 -20.71 -6.75 2.36
C ASP A 82 -21.55 -7.29 3.53
N GLY A 83 -21.00 -7.22 4.76
CA GLY A 83 -21.63 -7.78 5.95
C GLY A 83 -21.52 -9.31 6.02
N SER A 84 -20.84 -9.96 5.08
CA SER A 84 -20.44 -11.35 5.23
C SER A 84 -19.19 -11.41 6.10
N THR A 85 -19.24 -12.18 7.19
CA THR A 85 -18.13 -12.40 8.13
C THR A 85 -16.98 -13.22 7.53
N GLN A 86 -16.76 -13.14 6.22
CA GLN A 86 -15.57 -13.68 5.61
C GLN A 86 -14.42 -12.72 5.89
N HIS A 87 -13.70 -13.06 6.96
CA HIS A 87 -12.35 -12.60 7.24
C HIS A 87 -11.58 -12.60 5.90
N SER A 88 -11.40 -11.42 5.31
CA SER A 88 -10.68 -11.27 4.04
C SER A 88 -9.22 -11.48 4.35
N VAL A 89 -8.85 -12.76 4.45
CA VAL A 89 -7.48 -13.22 4.46
C VAL A 89 -6.95 -12.81 3.10
N PHE A 90 -6.19 -11.71 3.07
CA PHE A 90 -5.25 -11.46 1.98
C PHE A 90 -4.30 -12.66 1.99
N THR A 91 -4.64 -13.68 1.20
CA THR A 91 -3.70 -14.76 0.90
C THR A 91 -2.61 -14.10 0.10
N ILE A 92 -1.53 -13.74 0.79
CA ILE A 92 -0.28 -13.32 0.17
C ILE A 92 0.01 -14.38 -0.91
N PRO A 93 0.18 -14.00 -2.19
CA PRO A 93 0.42 -14.98 -3.24
C PRO A 93 1.65 -15.81 -2.85
N GLU A 94 1.63 -17.10 -3.16
CA GLU A 94 2.57 -18.11 -2.65
C GLU A 94 4.06 -17.74 -2.82
N TRP A 95 4.37 -16.94 -3.84
CA TRP A 95 5.71 -16.37 -4.11
C TRP A 95 6.20 -15.41 -3.00
N LEU A 96 5.30 -14.70 -2.33
CA LEU A 96 5.59 -13.70 -1.31
C LEU A 96 5.52 -14.27 0.12
N ASN A 97 5.26 -15.58 0.28
CA ASN A 97 5.22 -16.22 1.59
C ASN A 97 6.61 -16.76 1.98
N PRO A 98 7.28 -16.21 3.01
CA PRO A 98 8.63 -16.63 3.41
C PRO A 98 8.71 -18.07 3.94
N ASN A 99 7.57 -18.73 4.18
CA ASN A 99 7.50 -20.10 4.69
C ASN A 99 7.48 -21.19 3.58
N THR A 100 7.54 -20.83 2.31
CA THR A 100 7.47 -21.80 1.18
C THR A 100 8.84 -22.36 0.75
N LEU A 101 9.94 -21.99 1.44
CA LEU A 101 11.28 -22.54 1.19
C LEU A 101 11.68 -23.54 2.29
N LEU A 102 10.98 -24.68 2.35
CA LEU A 102 11.42 -25.91 3.02
C LEU A 102 11.11 -27.13 2.16
#